data_AF-A0A9Y1LN31-F1
#
_entry.id   AF-A0A9Y1LN31-F1
#
_cell.length_a   1.000
_cell.length_b   1.000
_cell.length_c   1.000
_cell.angle_alpha   90.00
_cell.angle_beta   90.00
_cell.angle_gamma   90.00
#
_symmetry.space_group_name_H-M   'P 1'
#
loop_
_entity.id
_entity.type
_entity.pdbx_description
1 polymer ?
#
loop_
_entity_poly.entity_id
_entity_poly.type
_entity_poly.pdbx_seq_one_letter_code
_entity_poly.pdbx_strand_id
1 'polypeptide(L)'
;QKRATIHQRLFYNSGLLFPAMGAIVVSLMREGAKTVAKDKADVLTQAYASLETLLERSKYVAGDTLTIADLSIVATLTSAKPLVPIAENRFPKISEWFARVQALPYFEEANQVGLRKFEEWIKSMLA
;
A
#
# COMPACT_ATOMS: atom_id res chain seq x y z
N GLN A 1 3.80 -24.84 5.37
CA GLN A 1 4.15 -23.93 4.26
C GLN A 1 3.27 -22.68 4.20
N LYS A 2 1.92 -22.78 4.13
CA LYS A 2 1.00 -21.61 4.02
C LYS A 2 1.22 -20.48 5.04
N ARG A 3 1.37 -20.81 6.33
CA ARG A 3 1.63 -19.82 7.39
C ARG A 3 2.95 -19.06 7.19
N ALA A 4 4.01 -19.74 6.75
CA ALA A 4 5.31 -19.11 6.50
C ALA A 4 5.22 -18.09 5.36
N THR A 5 4.49 -18.41 4.29
CA THR A 5 4.22 -17.46 3.20
C THR A 5 3.46 -16.23 3.71
N ILE A 6 2.41 -16.41 4.51
CA ILE A 6 1.66 -15.30 5.10
C ILE A 6 2.58 -14.40 5.94
N HIS A 7 3.42 -14.97 6.80
CA HIS A 7 4.39 -14.20 7.59
C HIS A 7 5.41 -13.47 6.71
N GLN A 8 5.92 -14.12 5.66
CA GLN A 8 6.82 -13.45 4.71
C GLN A 8 6.16 -12.20 4.08
N ARG A 9 4.87 -12.26 3.74
CA ARG A 9 4.13 -11.11 3.20
C ARG A 9 3.89 -10.02 4.24
N LEU A 10 3.65 -10.40 5.49
CA LEU A 10 3.56 -9.44 6.60
C LEU A 10 4.92 -8.75 6.85
N PHE A 11 6.03 -9.48 6.82
CA PHE A 11 7.38 -8.90 6.93
C PHE A 11 7.73 -8.01 5.74
N TYR A 12 7.31 -8.39 4.54
CA TYR A 12 7.39 -7.50 3.37
C TYR A 12 6.67 -6.17 3.65
N ASN A 13 5.45 -6.22 4.20
CA ASN A 13 4.71 -5.01 4.49
C ASN A 13 5.43 -4.16 5.56
N SER A 14 5.77 -4.75 6.71
CA SER A 14 6.37 -4.04 7.83
C SER A 14 7.81 -3.57 7.58
N GLY A 15 8.54 -4.26 6.70
CA GLY A 15 9.96 -4.00 6.44
C GLY A 15 10.24 -3.22 5.16
N LEU A 16 9.30 -3.17 4.21
CA LEU A 16 9.51 -2.52 2.92
C LEU A 16 8.41 -1.51 2.59
N LEU A 17 7.16 -1.98 2.42
CA LEU A 17 6.09 -1.13 1.91
C LEU A 17 5.68 -0.03 2.90
N PHE A 18 5.42 -0.41 4.16
CA PHE A 18 5.03 0.54 5.20
C PHE A 18 6.15 1.53 5.54
N PRO A 19 7.43 1.13 5.74
CA PRO A 19 8.51 2.08 5.94
C PRO A 19 8.72 3.05 4.77
N ALA A 20 8.60 2.61 3.52
CA ALA A 20 8.73 3.47 2.35
C ALA A 20 7.66 4.58 2.33
N MET A 21 6.40 4.22 2.59
CA MET A 21 5.31 5.18 2.74
C MET A 21 5.50 6.07 3.99
N GLY A 22 5.89 5.48 5.10
CA GLY A 22 6.15 6.17 6.37
C GLY A 22 7.25 7.23 6.27
N ALA A 23 8.30 6.99 5.49
CA ALA A 23 9.37 7.96 5.25
C ALA A 23 8.86 9.23 4.55
N ILE A 24 7.89 9.10 3.63
CA ILE A 24 7.24 10.25 3.00
C ILE A 24 6.38 10.99 4.04
N VAL A 25 5.53 10.26 4.77
CA VAL A 25 4.64 10.85 5.79
C VAL A 25 5.42 11.58 6.88
N VAL A 26 6.55 11.02 7.34
CA VAL A 26 7.44 11.66 8.31
C VAL A 26 8.04 12.95 7.75
N SER A 27 8.44 12.97 6.49
CA SER A 27 8.99 14.17 5.84
C SER A 27 7.95 15.29 5.75
N LEU A 28 6.70 14.96 5.41
CA LEU A 28 5.62 15.95 5.41
C LEU A 28 5.32 16.45 6.83
N MET A 29 5.14 15.53 7.78
CA MET A 29 4.66 15.85 9.14
C MET A 29 5.70 16.50 10.05
N ARG A 30 6.94 16.00 10.04
CA ARG A 30 7.98 16.41 11.01
C ARG A 30 8.99 17.37 10.40
N GLU A 31 9.31 17.20 9.13
CA GLU A 31 10.31 18.04 8.44
C GLU A 31 9.65 19.23 7.72
N GLY A 32 8.31 19.25 7.64
CA GLY A 32 7.56 20.34 7.02
C GLY A 32 7.65 20.37 5.50
N ALA A 33 8.05 19.27 4.87
CA ALA A 33 8.10 19.16 3.42
C ALA A 33 6.71 19.43 2.81
N LYS A 34 6.69 20.13 1.67
CA LYS A 34 5.45 20.52 0.96
C LYS A 34 5.20 19.69 -0.29
N THR A 35 6.14 18.83 -0.64
CA THR A 35 6.10 17.96 -1.82
C THR A 35 6.73 16.61 -1.48
N VAL A 36 6.34 15.55 -2.19
CA VAL A 36 6.98 14.25 -2.08
C VAL A 36 8.34 14.29 -2.80
N ALA A 37 9.42 14.05 -2.07
CA ALA A 37 10.76 14.00 -2.64
C ALA A 37 10.91 12.79 -3.59
N LYS A 38 11.58 13.00 -4.72
CA LYS A 38 11.71 11.99 -5.79
C LYS A 38 12.35 10.69 -5.30
N ASP A 39 13.42 10.78 -4.52
CA ASP A 39 14.11 9.63 -3.94
C ASP A 39 13.18 8.76 -3.08
N LYS A 40 12.34 9.39 -2.24
CA LYS A 40 11.35 8.67 -1.42
C LYS A 40 10.24 8.07 -2.29
N ALA A 41 9.79 8.79 -3.32
CA ALA A 41 8.80 8.27 -4.27
C ALA A 41 9.32 7.07 -5.06
N ASP A 42 10.58 7.09 -5.46
CA ASP A 42 11.24 6.00 -6.19
C ASP A 42 11.32 4.73 -5.31
N VAL A 43 11.66 4.87 -4.02
CA VAL A 43 11.68 3.76 -3.06
C VAL A 43 10.29 3.13 -2.89
N LEU A 44 9.25 3.96 -2.74
CA LEU A 44 7.86 3.47 -2.63
C LEU A 44 7.41 2.79 -3.93
N THR A 45 7.79 3.34 -5.08
CA THR A 45 7.51 2.75 -6.40
C THR A 45 8.22 1.40 -6.57
N GLN A 46 9.42 1.22 -6.02
CA GLN A 46 10.12 -0.06 -6.02
C GLN A 46 9.44 -1.09 -5.10
N ALA A 47 8.86 -0.65 -3.98
CA ALA A 47 8.00 -1.51 -3.17
C ALA A 47 6.76 -1.96 -3.97
N TYR A 48 6.12 -1.07 -4.73
CA TYR A 48 5.02 -1.47 -5.64
C TYR A 48 5.45 -2.52 -6.66
N ALA A 49 6.62 -2.39 -7.28
CA ALA A 49 7.15 -3.41 -8.20
C ALA A 49 7.34 -4.79 -7.51
N SER A 50 7.74 -4.77 -6.24
CA SER A 50 7.85 -6.01 -5.46
C SER A 50 6.47 -6.62 -5.18
N LEU A 51 5.47 -5.81 -4.80
CA LEU A 51 4.09 -6.28 -4.61
C LEU A 51 3.47 -6.83 -5.91
N GLU A 52 3.71 -6.16 -7.04
CA GLU A 52 3.28 -6.63 -8.37
C GLU A 52 3.82 -8.05 -8.63
N THR A 53 5.13 -8.26 -8.42
CA THR A 53 5.78 -9.57 -8.56
C THR A 53 5.19 -10.63 -7.63
N LEU A 54 4.78 -10.25 -6.41
CA LEU A 54 4.12 -11.18 -5.47
C LEU A 54 2.74 -11.63 -5.97
N LEU A 55 2.02 -10.74 -6.67
CA LEU A 55 0.68 -10.98 -7.20
C LEU A 55 0.66 -11.68 -8.56
N GLU A 56 1.76 -11.73 -9.29
CA GLU A 56 1.88 -12.54 -10.52
C GLU A 56 1.63 -14.03 -10.29
N ARG A 57 1.85 -14.51 -9.06
CA ARG A 57 1.84 -15.94 -8.73
C ARG A 57 0.48 -16.47 -8.29
N SER A 58 -0.42 -15.61 -7.83
CA SER A 58 -1.69 -16.02 -7.21
C SER A 58 -2.69 -14.89 -7.08
N LYS A 59 -3.96 -15.24 -6.85
CA LYS A 59 -5.08 -14.29 -6.75
C LYS A 59 -4.97 -13.29 -5.59
N TYR A 60 -4.35 -13.70 -4.48
CA TYR A 60 -4.07 -12.91 -3.28
C TYR A 60 -2.57 -12.97 -2.98
N VAL A 61 -2.07 -12.10 -2.09
CA VAL A 61 -0.62 -11.95 -1.87
C VAL A 61 0.06 -13.21 -1.31
N ALA A 62 -0.72 -14.11 -0.69
CA ALA A 62 -0.21 -15.33 -0.04
C ALA A 62 -0.85 -16.63 -0.60
N GLY A 63 -1.45 -16.60 -1.79
CA GLY A 63 -2.10 -17.74 -2.44
C GLY A 63 -3.47 -17.40 -3.02
N ASP A 64 -4.34 -18.39 -3.17
CA ASP A 64 -5.63 -18.19 -3.86
C ASP A 64 -6.80 -17.82 -2.93
N THR A 65 -6.53 -17.70 -1.64
CA THR A 65 -7.52 -17.33 -0.61
C THR A 65 -7.08 -16.07 0.12
N LEU A 66 -8.03 -15.19 0.45
CA LEU A 66 -7.79 -14.00 1.28
C LEU A 66 -7.14 -14.36 2.61
N THR A 67 -6.16 -13.56 3.06
CA THR A 67 -5.47 -13.71 4.35
C THR A 67 -5.26 -12.37 5.05
N ILE A 68 -4.79 -12.43 6.31
CA ILE A 68 -4.37 -11.23 7.05
C ILE A 68 -3.24 -10.44 6.37
N ALA A 69 -2.44 -11.09 5.51
CA ALA A 69 -1.41 -10.39 4.75
C ALA A 69 -2.02 -9.43 3.72
N ASP A 70 -3.11 -9.84 3.07
CA ASP A 70 -3.83 -8.97 2.13
C ASP A 70 -4.40 -7.74 2.85
N LEU A 71 -5.01 -7.95 4.02
CA LEU A 71 -5.59 -6.87 4.84
C LEU A 71 -4.52 -5.90 5.34
N SER A 72 -3.35 -6.40 5.75
CA SER A 72 -2.23 -5.56 6.19
C SER A 72 -1.64 -4.73 5.05
N ILE A 73 -1.41 -5.37 3.90
CA ILE A 73 -0.83 -4.72 2.73
C ILE A 73 -1.82 -3.73 2.12
N VAL A 74 -3.11 -4.06 2.01
CA VAL A 74 -4.10 -3.16 1.39
C VAL A 74 -4.27 -1.87 2.18
N ALA A 75 -4.29 -1.95 3.51
CA ALA A 75 -4.35 -0.75 4.35
C ALA A 75 -3.18 0.19 4.04
N THR A 76 -1.97 -0.38 4.01
CA THR A 76 -0.75 0.37 3.68
C THR A 76 -0.78 0.92 2.25
N LEU A 77 -1.20 0.11 1.27
CA LEU A 77 -1.28 0.51 -0.13
C LEU A 77 -2.27 1.65 -0.34
N THR A 78 -3.44 1.60 0.33
CA THR A 78 -4.42 2.67 0.22
C THR A 78 -3.91 4.00 0.77
N SER A 79 -3.17 4.00 1.89
CA SER A 79 -2.52 5.21 2.40
C SER A 79 -1.36 5.69 1.53
N ALA A 80 -0.69 4.77 0.81
CA ALA A 80 0.43 5.10 -0.05
C ALA A 80 -0.01 5.74 -1.38
N LYS A 81 -1.14 5.30 -1.95
CA LYS A 81 -1.63 5.72 -3.27
C LYS A 81 -1.82 7.25 -3.42
N PRO A 82 -2.34 8.01 -2.42
CA PRO A 82 -2.42 9.47 -2.48
C PRO A 82 -1.06 10.18 -2.50
N LEU A 83 -0.01 9.54 -1.98
CA LEU A 83 1.35 10.10 -1.95
C LEU A 83 2.09 9.82 -3.26
N VAL A 84 1.98 8.58 -3.75
CA VAL A 84 2.55 8.14 -5.02
C VAL A 84 1.50 7.30 -5.76
N PRO A 85 0.92 7.80 -6.86
CA PRO A 85 -0.09 7.07 -7.61
C PRO A 85 0.42 5.73 -8.13
N ILE A 86 -0.46 4.72 -8.10
CA ILE A 86 -0.19 3.41 -8.69
C ILE A 86 -0.53 3.51 -10.18
N ALA A 87 0.49 3.48 -11.03
CA ALA A 87 0.31 3.50 -12.48
C ALA A 87 -0.23 2.14 -12.96
N GLU A 88 -1.52 2.07 -13.30
CA GLU A 88 -2.20 0.81 -13.64
C GLU A 88 -1.59 0.10 -14.85
N ASN A 89 -1.05 0.86 -15.81
CA ASN A 89 -0.34 0.32 -16.97
C ASN A 89 0.96 -0.41 -16.61
N ARG A 90 1.55 -0.08 -15.45
CA ARG A 90 2.77 -0.69 -14.93
C ARG A 90 2.49 -1.74 -13.86
N PHE A 91 1.39 -1.59 -13.13
CA PHE A 91 1.02 -2.44 -11.99
C PHE A 91 -0.39 -3.04 -12.12
N PRO A 92 -0.71 -3.75 -13.22
CA PRO A 92 -2.05 -4.28 -13.46
C PRO A 92 -2.48 -5.31 -12.41
N LYS A 93 -1.56 -6.12 -11.86
CA LYS A 93 -1.90 -7.13 -10.84
C LYS A 93 -2.25 -6.52 -9.51
N ILE A 94 -1.57 -5.44 -9.12
CA ILE A 94 -1.99 -4.64 -7.98
C ILE A 94 -3.41 -4.10 -8.21
N SER A 95 -3.74 -3.56 -9.38
CA SER A 95 -5.07 -3.03 -9.67
C SER A 95 -6.16 -4.11 -9.59
N GLU A 96 -5.94 -5.28 -10.22
CA GLU A 96 -6.87 -6.42 -10.17
C GLU A 96 -7.09 -6.93 -8.74
N TRP A 97 -6.01 -7.07 -7.97
CA TRP A 97 -6.06 -7.52 -6.58
C TRP A 97 -6.74 -6.48 -5.68
N PHE A 98 -6.41 -5.20 -5.86
CA PHE A 98 -6.97 -4.11 -5.08
C PHE A 98 -8.48 -4.02 -5.25
N ALA A 99 -8.98 -4.04 -6.49
CA ALA A 99 -10.41 -4.04 -6.77
C ALA A 99 -11.15 -5.20 -6.06
N ARG A 100 -10.50 -6.37 -5.99
CA ARG A 100 -11.04 -7.55 -5.33
C ARG A 100 -11.11 -7.40 -3.80
N VAL A 101 -10.07 -6.84 -3.19
CA VAL A 101 -10.03 -6.60 -1.74
C VAL A 101 -10.97 -5.45 -1.34
N GLN A 102 -11.08 -4.42 -2.20
CA GLN A 102 -12.00 -3.30 -2.01
C GLN A 102 -13.48 -3.75 -2.06
N ALA A 103 -13.79 -4.80 -2.81
CA ALA A 103 -15.14 -5.36 -2.89
C ALA A 103 -15.58 -6.15 -1.63
N LEU A 104 -14.73 -6.28 -0.61
CA LEU A 104 -15.10 -6.93 0.65
C LEU A 104 -16.16 -6.10 1.39
N PRO A 105 -17.19 -6.73 1.99
CA PRO A 105 -18.34 -6.02 2.55
C PRO A 105 -17.99 -5.07 3.71
N TYR A 106 -16.87 -5.32 4.39
CA TYR A 106 -16.38 -4.52 5.51
C TYR A 106 -15.29 -3.50 5.11
N PHE A 107 -14.89 -3.44 3.84
CA PHE A 107 -13.77 -2.60 3.43
C PHE A 107 -14.04 -1.10 3.65
N GLU A 108 -15.28 -0.67 3.38
CA GLU A 108 -15.69 0.73 3.54
C GLU A 108 -15.54 1.20 4.99
N GLU A 109 -16.15 0.47 5.92
CA GLU A 109 -16.13 0.80 7.35
C GLU A 109 -14.73 0.63 7.95
N ALA A 110 -14.03 -0.47 7.64
CA ALA A 110 -12.77 -0.81 8.26
C ALA A 110 -11.56 -0.03 7.71
N ASN A 111 -11.61 0.45 6.46
CA ASN A 111 -10.47 1.09 5.81
C ASN A 111 -10.82 2.46 5.20
N GLN A 112 -11.86 2.53 4.37
CA GLN A 112 -12.10 3.71 3.54
C GLN A 112 -12.46 4.98 4.34
N VAL A 113 -13.18 4.83 5.47
CA VAL A 113 -13.46 5.93 6.40
C VAL A 113 -12.17 6.55 6.96
N GLY A 114 -11.22 5.71 7.37
CA GLY A 114 -9.93 6.17 7.88
C GLY A 114 -9.07 6.78 6.78
N LEU A 115 -9.10 6.18 5.59
CA LEU A 115 -8.37 6.68 4.42
C LEU A 115 -8.80 8.11 4.05
N ARG A 116 -10.10 8.42 4.05
CA ARG A 116 -10.57 9.80 3.75
C ARG A 116 -9.98 10.85 4.69
N LYS A 117 -9.95 10.55 5.99
CA LYS A 117 -9.33 11.44 6.99
C LYS A 117 -7.83 11.60 6.74
N PHE A 118 -7.15 10.50 6.40
CA PHE A 118 -5.74 10.53 6.05
C PHE A 118 -5.48 11.36 4.79
N GLU A 119 -6.29 11.22 3.75
CA GLU A 119 -6.19 12.00 2.51
C GLU A 119 -6.40 13.50 2.74
N GLU A 120 -7.42 13.87 3.53
CA GLU A 120 -7.65 15.27 3.93
C GLU A 120 -6.45 15.85 4.68
N TRP A 121 -5.88 15.06 5.59
CA TRP A 121 -4.69 15.45 6.34
C TRP A 121 -3.46 15.58 5.43
N ILE A 122 -3.21 14.64 4.51
CA ILE A 122 -2.10 14.77 3.55
C ILE A 122 -2.27 16.00 2.65
N LYS A 123 -3.48 16.27 2.17
CA LYS A 123 -3.78 17.46 1.35
C LYS A 123 -3.50 18.77 2.08
N SER A 124 -3.74 18.84 3.39
CA SER A 124 -3.45 20.06 4.16
C SER A 124 -1.95 20.27 4.41
N MET A 125 -1.14 19.23 4.24
CA MET A 125 0.31 19.28 4.42
C MET A 125 1.06 19.62 3.14
N LEU A 126 0.56 19.12 2.00
CA LEU A 126 1.05 19.45 0.66
C LEU A 126 0.65 20.88 0.26
N ALA A 127 1.48 21.54 -0.54
CA ALA A 127 1.19 22.87 -1.10
C ALA A 127 0.32 22.79 -2.37
#